data_AF-A0A2R6NS46-F1
#
_entry.id   AF-A0A2R6NS46-F1
#
_cell.length_a   1.000
_cell.length_b   1.000
_cell.length_c   1.000
_cell.angle_alpha   90.00
_cell.angle_beta   90.00
_cell.angle_gamma   90.00
#
_symmetry.space_group_name_H-M   'P 1'
#
loop_
_entity.id
_entity.type
_entity.pdbx_description
1 polymer ?
#
loop_
_entity_poly.entity_id
_entity_poly.type
_entity_poly.pdbx_seq_one_letter_code
_entity_poly.pdbx_strand_id
1 'polypeptide(L)'
;MSETAPDSAEIIAELYVDLVEQTMIYAMCALATYEYIITFNQERTMIWRRKWSMVTWIFMANRYLLMSSTIWDVAPSTAELFA
;
A
#
# COMPACT_ATOMS: atom_id res chain seq x y z
N MET A 1 17.24 29.95 -25.79
CA MET A 1 16.66 28.59 -25.65
C MET A 1 15.36 28.81 -24.89
N SER A 2 14.24 28.86 -25.61
CA SER A 2 12.93 29.21 -25.03
C SER A 2 12.32 27.94 -24.50
N GLU A 3 12.24 27.78 -23.18
CA GLU A 3 11.38 26.78 -22.57
C GLU A 3 9.94 27.15 -22.95
N THR A 4 9.35 26.41 -23.88
CA THR A 4 7.92 26.49 -24.13
C THR A 4 7.24 25.84 -22.94
N ALA A 5 6.48 26.63 -22.17
CA ALA A 5 5.67 26.08 -21.09
C ALA A 5 4.80 24.92 -21.64
N PRO A 6 4.70 23.80 -20.92
CA PRO A 6 3.92 22.66 -21.36
C PRO A 6 2.47 23.07 -21.61
N ASP A 7 1.86 22.48 -22.63
CA ASP A 7 0.47 22.75 -22.97
C ASP A 7 -0.43 22.36 -21.79
N SER A 8 -1.48 23.14 -21.52
CA SER A 8 -2.39 22.86 -20.40
C SER A 8 -2.99 21.45 -20.49
N ALA A 9 -3.16 20.92 -21.70
CA ALA A 9 -3.64 19.56 -21.94
C ALA A 9 -2.60 18.49 -21.53
N GLU A 10 -1.31 18.76 -21.70
CA GLU A 10 -0.20 17.87 -21.32
C GLU A 10 -0.11 17.73 -19.79
N ILE A 11 -0.16 18.86 -19.08
CA ILE A 11 -0.16 18.89 -17.60
C ILE A 11 -1.36 18.11 -17.03
N ILE A 12 -2.54 18.30 -17.61
CA ILE A 12 -3.76 17.59 -17.18
C ILE A 12 -3.60 16.07 -17.39
N ALA A 13 -3.02 15.65 -18.53
CA ALA A 13 -2.81 14.24 -18.83
C ALA A 13 -1.85 13.57 -17.84
N GLU A 14 -0.74 14.23 -17.51
CA GLU A 14 0.21 13.73 -16.49
C GLU A 14 -0.46 13.58 -15.12
N LEU A 15 -1.19 14.61 -14.68
CA LEU A 15 -1.89 14.59 -13.39
C LEU A 15 -2.97 13.51 -13.31
N TYR A 16 -3.64 13.20 -14.43
CA TYR A 16 -4.59 12.08 -14.50
C TYR A 16 -3.91 10.73 -14.31
N VAL A 17 -2.72 10.52 -14.87
CA VAL A 17 -1.97 9.26 -14.72
C VAL A 17 -1.60 9.05 -13.26
N ASP A 18 -1.02 10.06 -12.61
CA ASP A 18 -0.64 10.00 -11.20
C ASP A 18 -1.85 9.75 -10.29
N LEU A 19 -2.96 10.44 -10.55
CA LEU A 19 -4.18 10.27 -9.76
C LEU A 19 -4.74 8.85 -9.86
N VAL A 20 -4.74 8.26 -11.06
CA VAL A 20 -5.22 6.89 -11.28
C VAL A 20 -4.32 5.90 -10.56
N GLU A 21 -3.00 6.03 -10.68
CA GLU A 21 -2.04 5.16 -10.01
C GLU A 21 -2.23 5.21 -8.49
N GLN A 22 -2.30 6.42 -7.93
CA GLN A 22 -2.45 6.60 -6.49
C GLN A 22 -3.81 6.09 -5.98
N THR A 23 -4.89 6.30 -6.74
CA THR A 23 -6.21 5.76 -6.39
C THR A 23 -6.21 4.23 -6.40
N MET A 24 -5.55 3.60 -7.38
CA MET A 24 -5.42 2.14 -7.44
C MET A 24 -4.63 1.61 -6.24
N ILE A 25 -3.51 2.24 -5.87
CA ILE A 25 -2.70 1.85 -4.72
C ILE A 25 -3.53 1.91 -3.43
N TYR A 26 -4.28 3.01 -3.20
CA TYR A 26 -5.14 3.12 -2.02
C TYR A 26 -6.27 2.11 -2.01
N ALA A 27 -6.91 1.85 -3.15
CA ALA A 27 -7.96 0.83 -3.26
C ALA A 27 -7.42 -0.58 -2.95
N MET A 28 -6.24 -0.94 -3.47
CA MET A 28 -5.58 -2.21 -3.17
C MET A 28 -5.21 -2.31 -1.69
N CYS A 29 -4.68 -1.25 -1.09
CA CYS A 29 -4.35 -1.22 0.33
C CYS A 29 -5.59 -1.37 1.22
N ALA A 30 -6.68 -0.69 0.88
CA ALA A 30 -7.95 -0.79 1.60
C ALA A 30 -8.53 -2.21 1.52
N LEU A 31 -8.51 -2.82 0.34
CA LEU A 31 -8.98 -4.19 0.14
C LEU A 31 -8.11 -5.20 0.90
N ALA A 32 -6.79 -5.08 0.80
CA ALA A 32 -5.87 -5.92 1.56
C ALA A 32 -6.12 -5.78 3.07
N THR A 33 -6.23 -4.54 3.58
CA THR A 33 -6.54 -4.26 4.99
C THR A 33 -7.86 -4.91 5.42
N TYR A 34 -8.89 -4.79 4.61
CA TYR A 34 -10.18 -5.41 4.88
C TYR A 34 -10.07 -6.93 4.97
N GLU A 35 -9.41 -7.56 3.98
CA GLU A 35 -9.16 -9.00 3.97
C GLU A 35 -8.37 -9.43 5.21
N TYR A 36 -7.36 -8.65 5.62
CA TYR A 36 -6.59 -8.90 6.85
C TYR A 36 -7.46 -8.88 8.09
N ILE A 37 -8.34 -7.88 8.25
CA ILE A 37 -9.21 -7.75 9.43
C ILE A 37 -10.13 -8.97 9.57
N ILE A 38 -10.72 -9.44 8.46
CA ILE A 38 -11.66 -10.56 8.51
C ILE A 38 -10.96 -11.91 8.75
N THR A 39 -9.75 -12.11 8.21
CA THR A 39 -9.01 -13.37 8.38
C THR A 39 -8.14 -13.41 9.64
N PHE A 40 -7.89 -12.26 10.28
CA PHE A 40 -7.09 -12.17 11.50
C PHE A 40 -7.60 -13.08 12.63
N ASN A 41 -8.91 -13.18 12.83
CA ASN A 41 -9.48 -14.04 13.87
C ASN A 41 -9.20 -15.53 13.63
N GLN A 42 -9.19 -15.95 12.37
CA GLN A 42 -8.88 -17.32 11.96
C GLN A 42 -7.39 -17.59 12.10
N GLU A 43 -6.53 -16.66 11.67
CA GLU A 43 -5.08 -16.72 11.84
C GLU A 43 -4.69 -16.78 13.32
N ARG A 44 -5.28 -15.95 14.18
CA ARG A 44 -5.02 -15.98 15.61
C ARG A 44 -5.35 -17.34 16.21
N THR A 45 -6.41 -17.98 15.74
CA THR A 45 -6.82 -19.29 16.27
C THR A 45 -5.93 -20.44 15.76
N MET A 46 -5.52 -20.39 14.49
CA MET A 46 -4.74 -21.48 13.86
C MET A 46 -3.23 -21.35 14.03
N ILE A 47 -2.71 -20.13 13.93
CA ILE A 47 -1.27 -19.84 13.95
C ILE A 47 -0.78 -19.63 15.38
N TRP A 48 -1.49 -18.83 16.19
CA TRP A 48 -0.99 -18.44 17.52
C TRP A 48 -1.21 -19.50 18.61
N ARG A 49 -2.08 -20.50 18.37
CA ARG A 49 -2.20 -21.68 19.25
C ARG A 49 -1.19 -22.79 18.95
N ARG A 50 -0.49 -22.73 17.82
CA ARG A 50 0.48 -23.76 17.40
C ARG A 50 1.91 -23.31 17.73
N LYS A 51 2.83 -24.27 17.91
CA LYS A 51 4.26 -23.96 18.05
C LYS A 51 4.72 -23.18 16.81
N TRP A 52 5.34 -22.02 17.04
CA TRP A 52 5.92 -21.19 15.99
C TRP A 52 6.86 -22.02 15.12
N SER A 53 6.45 -22.26 13.88
CA SER A 53 7.22 -23.04 12.91
C SER A 53 7.85 -22.12 11.87
N MET A 54 8.86 -22.59 11.14
CA MET A 54 9.47 -21.82 10.05
C MET A 54 8.42 -21.42 8.98
N VAL A 55 7.41 -22.26 8.76
CA VAL A 55 6.28 -21.98 7.87
C VAL A 55 5.44 -20.79 8.37
N THR A 56 5.26 -20.66 9.69
CA THR A 56 4.58 -19.52 10.32
C THR A 56 5.33 -18.22 10.04
N TRP A 57 6.65 -18.23 10.15
CA TRP A 57 7.48 -17.06 9.88
C TRP A 57 7.46 -16.67 8.40
N ILE A 58 7.50 -17.65 7.48
CA ILE A 58 7.38 -17.40 6.04
C ILE A 58 5.99 -16.81 5.71
N PHE A 59 4.93 -17.34 6.31
CA PHE A 59 3.58 -16.81 6.15
C PHE A 59 3.48 -15.36 6.66
N MET A 60 4.01 -15.09 7.86
CA MET A 60 4.03 -13.74 8.43
C MET A 60 4.85 -12.77 7.57
N ALA A 61 6.03 -13.18 7.10
CA ALA A 61 6.84 -12.37 6.21
C ALA A 61 6.08 -12.06 4.91
N ASN A 62 5.54 -13.06 4.23
CA ASN A 62 4.77 -12.85 3.00
C ASN A 62 3.56 -11.92 3.23
N ARG A 63 2.87 -12.09 4.35
CA ARG A 63 1.63 -11.37 4.67
C ARG A 63 1.84 -9.93 5.13
N TYR A 64 2.83 -9.67 5.96
CA TYR A 64 3.04 -8.35 6.56
C TYR A 64 4.12 -7.53 5.85
N LEU A 65 5.03 -8.13 5.07
CA LEU A 65 6.04 -7.36 4.32
C LEU A 65 5.40 -6.46 3.27
N LEU A 66 4.41 -6.98 2.54
CA LEU A 66 3.69 -6.23 1.51
C LEU A 66 2.94 -5.03 2.09
N MET A 67 2.39 -5.18 3.29
CA MET A 67 1.75 -4.09 4.03
C MET A 67 2.78 -3.09 4.56
N SER A 68 3.93 -3.56 5.02
CA SER A 68 4.98 -2.69 5.54
C SER A 68 5.63 -1.86 4.43
N SER A 69 5.79 -2.41 3.22
CA SER A 69 6.34 -1.67 2.08
C SER A 69 5.38 -0.57 1.62
N THR A 70 4.08 -0.87 1.53
CA THR A 70 3.09 0.16 1.14
C THR A 70 3.00 1.29 2.18
N ILE A 71 3.05 0.97 3.48
CA ILE A 71 3.08 2.00 4.53
C ILE A 71 4.36 2.83 4.42
N TRP A 72 5.51 2.19 4.18
CA TRP A 72 6.79 2.89 4.05
C TRP A 72 6.80 3.87 2.88
N ASP A 73 6.24 3.48 1.74
CA ASP A 73 6.19 4.32 0.54
C ASP A 73 5.20 5.49 0.67
N VAL A 74 4.12 5.32 1.44
CA VAL A 74 3.09 6.36 1.66
C VAL A 74 3.37 7.25 2.88
N ALA A 75 4.15 6.78 3.84
CA ALA A 75 4.48 7.53 5.07
C ALA A 75 5.10 8.93 4.81
N PRO A 76 6.07 9.12 3.91
CA PRO A 76 6.67 10.44 3.70
C PRO A 76 5.67 11.43 3.06
N SER A 77 4.89 11.01 2.07
CA SER A 77 3.93 11.89 1.38
C SER A 77 2.77 12.33 2.28
N THR A 78 2.36 11.50 3.23
CA THR A 78 1.37 11.87 4.24
C THR A 78 1.93 12.79 5.32
N ALA A 79 3.20 12.65 5.70
CA ALA A 79 3.84 13.53 6.69
C ALA A 79 3.95 14.98 6.19
N GLU A 80 4.20 15.18 4.89
CA GLU A 80 4.28 16.51 4.26
C GLU A 80 2.91 17.22 4.17
N LEU A 81 1.80 16.48 4.09
CA LEU A 81 0.44 17.06 4.08
C LEU A 81 0.00 17.66 5.42
N PHE A 82 0.65 17.27 6.53
CA PHE A 82 0.29 17.70 7.90
C PHE A 82 1.39 18.52 8.60
N ALA A 83 2.50 18.83 7.91
CA ALA A 83 3.59 19.68 8.40
C ALA A 83 3.42 21.14 7.93
#